data_AF-A0A2T2SX09-F1
#
_entry.id   AF-A0A2T2SX09-F1
#
_cell.length_a   1.000
_cell.length_b   1.000
_cell.length_c   1.000
_cell.angle_alpha   90.00
_cell.angle_beta   90.00
_cell.angle_gamma   90.00
#
_symmetry.space_group_name_H-M   'P 1'
#
loop_
_entity.id
_entity.type
_entity.pdbx_description
1 polymer ?
#
loop_
_entity_poly.entity_id
_entity_poly.type
_entity_poly.pdbx_seq_one_letter_code
_entity_poly.pdbx_strand_id
1 'polypeptide(L)'
;EVEGMCVSSKLYSSLAAGRPILAVVGEGDEVARTVRKHNCGAYVRPGDAEAAAETLAEWADNTALSEDLSQQARRVFEANYTRSHAVEAYGHLFEQVHDRS
;
A
#
# COMPACT_ATOMS: atom_id res chain seq x y z
N GLU A 1 12.54 13.87 -12.33
CA GLU A 1 12.36 12.41 -12.28
C GLU A 1 10.87 12.13 -12.18
N VAL A 2 10.35 11.12 -12.88
CA VAL A 2 8.90 10.82 -12.93
C VAL A 2 8.56 9.85 -11.80
N GLU A 3 8.72 10.29 -10.56
CA GLU A 3 8.23 9.56 -9.39
C GLU A 3 6.75 9.88 -9.21
N GLY A 4 5.86 8.91 -9.49
CA GLY A 4 4.41 9.05 -9.27
C GLY A 4 3.50 8.74 -10.46
N MET A 5 4.01 8.31 -11.62
CA MET A 5 3.15 7.94 -12.76
C MET A 5 2.91 6.43 -12.94
N CYS A 6 3.61 5.56 -12.20
CA CYS A 6 3.42 4.12 -12.29
C CYS A 6 3.05 3.56 -10.91
N VAL A 7 1.75 3.45 -10.66
CA VAL A 7 1.23 2.83 -9.45
C VAL A 7 1.57 1.34 -9.48
N SER A 8 2.26 0.82 -8.47
CA SER A 8 2.62 -0.59 -8.42
C SER A 8 1.37 -1.47 -8.35
N SER A 9 1.03 -2.14 -9.45
CA SER A 9 -0.12 -3.07 -9.50
C SER A 9 -0.02 -4.22 -8.51
N LYS A 10 1.19 -4.49 -7.98
CA LYS A 10 1.46 -5.51 -6.98
C LYS A 10 1.12 -5.07 -5.55
N LEU A 11 0.99 -3.76 -5.30
CA LEU A 11 0.59 -3.25 -3.99
C LEU A 11 -0.83 -3.72 -3.67
N TYR A 12 -1.77 -3.44 -4.57
CA TYR A 12 -3.18 -3.74 -4.35
C TYR A 12 -3.47 -5.23 -4.23
N SER A 13 -2.84 -6.07 -5.06
CA SER A 13 -3.01 -7.52 -4.98
C SER A 13 -2.43 -8.10 -3.68
N SER A 14 -1.31 -7.55 -3.20
CA SER A 14 -0.71 -7.94 -1.92
C SER A 14 -1.59 -7.52 -0.73
N LEU A 15 -2.10 -6.29 -0.73
CA LEU A 15 -3.04 -5.80 0.29
C LEU A 15 -4.35 -6.61 0.28
N ALA A 16 -4.89 -6.93 -0.90
CA ALA A 16 -6.07 -7.77 -1.04
C ALA A 16 -5.83 -9.17 -0.46
N ALA A 17 -4.63 -9.74 -0.65
CA ALA A 17 -4.25 -11.01 -0.06
C ALA A 17 -3.95 -10.93 1.46
N GLY A 18 -4.05 -9.74 2.07
CA GLY A 18 -3.72 -9.51 3.47
C GLY A 18 -2.24 -9.70 3.76
N ARG A 19 -1.35 -9.44 2.78
CA ARG A 19 0.09 -9.61 2.95
C ARG A 19 0.73 -8.28 3.37
N PRO A 20 1.52 -8.26 4.46
CA PRO A 20 2.33 -7.10 4.83
C PRO A 20 3.26 -6.68 3.69
N ILE A 21 3.47 -5.37 3.54
CA ILE A 21 4.27 -4.80 2.44
C ILE A 21 5.63 -4.34 2.95
N LEU A 22 6.70 -4.93 2.42
CA LEU A 22 8.05 -4.38 2.55
C LEU A 22 8.34 -3.48 1.33
N ALA A 23 8.24 -2.17 1.53
CA ALA A 23 8.44 -1.19 0.47
C ALA A 23 9.92 -0.85 0.30
N VAL A 24 10.55 -1.44 -0.72
CA VAL A 24 11.94 -1.15 -1.12
C VAL A 24 11.92 -0.27 -2.37
N VAL A 25 11.61 1.01 -2.17
CA VAL A 25 11.39 2.00 -3.26
C VAL A 25 11.96 3.37 -2.87
N GLY A 26 11.95 4.34 -3.78
CA GLY A 26 12.29 5.73 -3.44
C GLY A 26 11.45 6.26 -2.28
N GLU A 27 12.01 7.15 -1.46
CA GLU A 27 11.32 7.66 -0.26
C GLU A 27 10.01 8.39 -0.58
N GLY A 28 9.98 9.06 -1.73
CA GLY A 28 8.82 9.80 -2.26
C GLY A 28 7.79 8.93 -2.98
N ASP A 29 8.03 7.63 -3.15
CA ASP A 29 7.16 6.73 -3.90
C ASP A 29 5.80 6.54 -3.19
N GLU A 30 4.74 6.38 -3.98
CA GLU A 30 3.38 6.17 -3.49
C GLU A 30 3.28 4.92 -2.59
N VAL A 31 4.03 3.86 -2.91
CA VAL A 31 4.06 2.63 -2.11
C VAL A 31 4.61 2.93 -0.71
N ALA A 32 5.73 3.66 -0.61
CA ALA A 32 6.31 4.05 0.67
C ALA A 32 5.35 4.93 1.50
N ARG A 33 4.67 5.88 0.84
CA ARG A 33 3.66 6.72 1.51
C ARG A 33 2.48 5.89 2.02
N THR A 34 1.97 4.97 1.21
CA THR A 34 0.83 4.12 1.56
C THR A 34 1.17 3.25 2.76
N VAL A 35 2.32 2.57 2.73
CA VAL A 35 2.77 1.71 3.82
C VAL A 35 2.90 2.48 5.13
N ARG A 36 3.54 3.67 5.11
CA ARG A 36 3.69 4.52 6.29
C ARG A 36 2.37 5.10 6.79
N LYS A 37 1.51 5.56 5.88
CA LYS A 37 0.22 6.19 6.23
C LYS A 37 -0.73 5.18 6.88
N HIS A 38 -0.71 3.96 6.40
CA HIS A 38 -1.70 2.95 6.76
C HIS A 38 -1.17 1.86 7.71
N ASN A 39 0.11 1.92 8.08
CA ASN A 39 0.80 0.97 8.95
C ASN A 39 0.59 -0.50 8.52
N CYS A 40 0.61 -0.75 7.21
CA CYS A 40 0.38 -2.09 6.63
C CYS A 40 1.69 -2.80 6.20
N GLY A 41 2.80 -2.43 6.84
CA GLY A 41 4.12 -2.98 6.57
C GLY A 41 5.24 -2.02 6.96
N ALA A 42 6.38 -2.11 6.28
CA ALA A 42 7.58 -1.32 6.55
C ALA A 42 8.19 -0.74 5.27
N TYR A 43 8.97 0.32 5.42
CA TYR A 43 9.76 0.92 4.35
C TYR A 43 11.24 0.66 4.60
N VAL A 44 11.97 0.29 3.55
CA VAL A 44 13.43 0.16 3.58
C VAL A 44 14.02 0.92 2.38
N ARG A 45 15.16 1.59 2.60
CA ARG A 45 15.85 2.34 1.56
C ARG A 45 16.40 1.37 0.51
N PRO A 46 16.29 1.67 -0.81
CA PRO A 46 16.92 0.86 -1.84
C PRO A 46 18.43 0.74 -1.62
N GLY A 47 18.94 -0.50 -1.68
CA GLY A 47 20.35 -0.82 -1.42
C GLY A 47 20.65 -1.20 0.04
N ASP A 48 19.72 -1.00 0.97
CA ASP A 48 19.86 -1.41 2.36
C ASP A 48 19.34 -2.85 2.56
N ALA A 49 20.16 -3.82 2.14
CA ALA A 49 19.80 -5.23 2.22
C ALA A 49 19.76 -5.76 3.66
N GLU A 50 20.55 -5.16 4.55
CA GLU A 50 20.60 -5.53 5.97
C GLU A 50 19.29 -5.17 6.66
N ALA A 51 18.82 -3.93 6.54
CA ALA A 51 17.54 -3.51 7.11
C ALA A 51 16.35 -4.32 6.54
N ALA A 52 16.41 -4.69 5.24
CA ALA A 52 15.39 -5.56 4.64
C ALA A 52 15.40 -6.96 5.27
N ALA A 53 16.57 -7.55 5.49
CA ALA A 53 16.70 -8.87 6.10
C ALA A 53 16.25 -8.85 7.57
N GLU A 54 16.65 -7.85 8.33
CA GLU A 54 16.23 -7.67 9.73
C GLU A 54 14.71 -7.53 9.85
N THR A 55 14.10 -6.71 9.00
CA THR A 55 12.63 -6.53 8.99
C THR A 55 11.92 -7.85 8.70
N LEU A 56 12.39 -8.62 7.72
CA LEU A 56 11.81 -9.92 7.38
C LEU A 56 12.01 -10.95 8.49
N ALA A 57 13.17 -10.95 9.14
CA ALA A 57 13.45 -11.81 10.28
C ALA A 57 12.52 -11.48 11.46
N GLU A 58 12.32 -10.19 11.77
CA GLU A 58 11.39 -9.75 12.81
C GLU A 58 9.96 -10.26 12.53
N TRP A 59 9.49 -10.15 11.28
CA TRP A 59 8.16 -10.63 10.91
C TRP A 59 8.06 -12.15 10.99
N ALA A 60 9.13 -12.87 10.61
CA ALA A 60 9.17 -14.33 10.68
C ALA A 60 9.20 -14.85 12.13
N ASP A 61 9.91 -14.16 13.02
CA ASP A 61 10.09 -14.55 14.42
C ASP A 61 8.94 -14.07 15.33
N ASN A 62 8.13 -13.10 14.88
CA ASN A 62 7.00 -12.56 15.61
C ASN A 62 5.67 -12.74 14.86
N THR A 63 5.05 -13.91 15.05
CA THR A 63 3.75 -14.25 14.44
C THR A 63 2.65 -13.23 14.78
N ALA A 64 2.62 -12.71 16.00
CA ALA A 64 1.59 -11.75 16.42
C ALA A 64 1.69 -10.42 15.65
N LEU A 65 2.92 -9.92 15.46
CA LEU A 65 3.17 -8.75 14.63
C LEU A 65 2.76 -9.01 13.17
N SER A 66 3.15 -10.15 12.62
CA SER A 66 2.80 -10.54 11.25
C SER A 66 1.28 -10.65 11.04
N GLU A 67 0.54 -11.19 12.00
CA GLU A 67 -0.92 -11.26 11.95
C GLU A 67 -1.57 -9.87 12.01
N ASP A 68 -1.08 -8.99 12.87
CA ASP A 68 -1.59 -7.61 12.96
C ASP A 68 -1.36 -6.85 11.64
N LEU A 69 -0.14 -6.91 11.10
CA LEU A 69 0.20 -6.30 9.81
C LEU A 69 -0.65 -6.87 8.67
N SER A 70 -0.92 -8.18 8.69
CA SER A 70 -1.74 -8.85 7.68
C SER A 70 -3.20 -8.40 7.73
N GLN A 71 -3.77 -8.32 8.94
CA GLN A 71 -5.12 -7.78 9.16
C GLN A 71 -5.20 -6.32 8.72
N GLN A 72 -4.19 -5.52 9.06
CA GLN A 72 -4.13 -4.13 8.68
C GLN A 72 -4.04 -3.96 7.15
N ALA A 73 -3.19 -4.74 6.48
CA ALA A 73 -3.10 -4.75 5.02
C ALA A 73 -4.47 -5.04 4.36
N ARG A 74 -5.20 -6.03 4.89
CA ARG A 74 -6.54 -6.37 4.39
C ARG A 74 -7.56 -5.26 4.63
N ARG A 75 -7.59 -4.66 5.83
CA ARG A 75 -8.47 -3.53 6.16
C ARG A 75 -8.22 -2.34 5.24
N VAL A 76 -6.97 -2.05 4.94
CA VAL A 76 -6.57 -0.95 4.05
C VAL A 76 -7.09 -1.17 2.64
N PHE A 77 -6.99 -2.41 2.13
CA PHE A 77 -7.58 -2.77 0.85
C PHE A 77 -9.09 -2.55 0.83
N GLU A 78 -9.79 -3.09 1.83
CA GLU A 78 -11.25 -3.02 1.92
C GLU A 78 -11.79 -1.59 2.00
N ALA A 79 -11.09 -0.74 2.78
CA ALA A 79 -11.49 0.64 3.02
C ALA A 79 -11.13 1.63 1.90
N ASN A 80 -10.16 1.32 1.02
CA ASN A 80 -9.64 2.34 0.08
C ASN A 80 -9.63 1.86 -1.39
N TYR A 81 -9.53 0.56 -1.63
CA TYR A 81 -9.14 0.03 -2.95
C TYR A 81 -10.12 -1.02 -3.49
N THR A 82 -11.33 -1.07 -2.96
CA THR A 82 -12.39 -1.94 -3.49
C THR A 82 -13.05 -1.34 -4.74
N ARG A 83 -13.64 -2.21 -5.57
CA ARG A 83 -14.33 -1.81 -6.80
C ARG A 83 -15.42 -0.75 -6.55
N SER A 84 -16.12 -0.84 -5.43
CA SER A 84 -17.17 0.13 -5.07
C SER A 84 -16.62 1.55 -4.92
N HIS A 85 -15.48 1.71 -4.23
CA HIS A 85 -14.83 3.02 -4.08
C HIS A 85 -14.37 3.58 -5.43
N ALA A 86 -13.83 2.74 -6.31
CA ALA A 86 -13.44 3.17 -7.65
C ALA A 86 -14.67 3.66 -8.45
N VAL A 87 -15.77 2.92 -8.43
CA VAL A 87 -17.01 3.29 -9.15
C VAL A 87 -17.62 4.58 -8.60
N GLU A 88 -17.66 4.75 -7.29
CA GLU A 88 -18.15 5.97 -6.64
C GLU A 88 -17.28 7.19 -6.99
N ALA A 89 -15.95 7.06 -6.96
CA ALA A 89 -15.04 8.13 -7.34
C ALA A 89 -15.23 8.55 -8.81
N TYR A 90 -15.42 7.60 -9.72
CA TYR A 90 -15.75 7.91 -11.12
C TYR A 90 -17.13 8.57 -11.25
N GLY A 91 -18.14 8.11 -10.51
CA GLY A 91 -19.48 8.70 -10.49
C GLY A 91 -19.45 10.19 -10.13
N HIS A 92 -18.80 10.53 -9.01
CA HIS A 92 -18.63 11.92 -8.59
C HIS A 92 -17.88 12.78 -9.61
N LEU A 93 -16.85 12.22 -10.25
CA LEU A 93 -16.12 12.94 -11.29
C LEU A 93 -17.01 13.26 -12.49
N PHE A 94 -17.84 12.31 -12.93
CA PHE A 94 -18.77 12.53 -14.04
C PHE A 94 -19.85 13.56 -13.68
N GLU A 95 -20.40 13.52 -12.47
CA GLU A 95 -21.35 14.53 -11.97
C GLU A 95 -20.73 15.93 -11.99
N GLN A 96 -19.51 16.09 -11.46
CA GLN A 96 -18.81 17.38 -11.43
C GLN A 96 -18.50 17.96 -12.82
N VAL A 97 -18.21 17.10 -13.80
CA VAL A 97 -17.97 17.54 -15.18
C VAL A 97 -19.29 17.88 -15.87
N HIS A 98 -20.37 17.16 -15.55
CA HIS A 98 -21.70 17.42 -16.08
C HIS A 98 -22.28 18.74 -15.57
N ASP A 99 -22.17 19.03 -14.27
CA ASP A 99 -22.65 20.27 -13.64
C ASP A 99 -21.86 21.53 -14.04
N ARG A 100 -20.72 21.36 -14.70
CA ARG A 100 -19.87 22.45 -15.22
C ARG A 100 -20.07 22.72 -16.72
N SER A 101 -20.98 22.00 -17.38
CA SER A 101 -21.33 22.15 -18.80
C SER A 101 -22.67 22.86 -18.94
#